data_AF-A0A813QF04-F1
#
_entry.id   AF-A0A813QF04-F1
#
_cell.length_a   1.000
_cell.length_b   1.000
_cell.length_c   1.000
_cell.angle_alpha   90.00
_cell.angle_beta   90.00
_cell.angle_gamma   90.00
#
_symmetry.space_group_name_H-M   'P 1'
#
loop_
_entity.id
_entity.type
_entity.pdbx_description
1 polymer ?
#
loop_
_entity_poly.entity_id
_entity_poly.type
_entity_poly.pdbx_seq_one_letter_code
_entity_poly.pdbx_strand_id
1 'polypeptide(L)'
;MKRQTNSSSSGFIIKNRWILSNAHVVTNASNIRIRKYGDADKYPARILYIAHECDLVIMTVDDNKFWIKLESLLFSNDVPRLQESITVVGFPIDGDYLSVTKGIVSRVVMSIYAHSIETLLKIQIDAATNPGNSGGSAIQGKHVVGMAFQGQSQAQSIGYIIPVSVIKHVLDDIELHNKYTAFPRMRFYYQSMENLSYREYLKLNKDQHGILVTSVEPACVLSKVLKKDDVITAIDNVPIADDGTIYFRRGERLNFKYLEKLKFVDDTITFTIIRQGRELTLTSKHVVGMAFQGQSQAQSIGYIIPVSVIKHVSDNIELHNKYTAFPRKKFFYQSMENLSYREYLKLNNDQNGILVTLVEPACILLKVLKKDDVIAAIDNVPIADDGTIYCRRGERLSFKYLEKLKFVDDTITFTIIRQGRELTLTSPLDNNPTLVPLHSHDKHPEYLIYAETIFTVLTRFYLYEFSKCDWYRKAPTNLIDLALRSHLQEINQQIIIINQILVDDVNHGITSDFANCVLKTVNDIEIQNIKHLAELIDKISNDEDDSYIRFGIERNRFIVITCKRAKQSEARILK
;
A
#
# COMPACT_ATOMS: atom_id res chain seq x y z
N MET A 1 19.72 -13.29 -6.12
CA MET A 1 19.13 -12.04 -6.68
C MET A 1 18.21 -12.40 -7.83
N LYS A 2 16.97 -11.91 -7.87
CA LYS A 2 16.21 -11.93 -9.13
C LYS A 2 17.03 -11.16 -10.15
N ARG A 3 17.29 -11.78 -11.30
CA ARG A 3 17.96 -11.11 -12.40
C ARG A 3 17.16 -9.85 -12.73
N GLN A 4 17.85 -8.72 -12.90
CA GLN A 4 17.20 -7.55 -13.46
C GLN A 4 16.52 -7.99 -14.76
N THR A 5 15.22 -7.79 -14.82
CA THR A 5 14.43 -8.07 -16.02
C THR A 5 14.21 -6.76 -16.74
N ASN A 6 14.22 -6.81 -18.06
CA ASN A 6 13.83 -5.68 -18.87
C ASN A 6 12.35 -5.85 -19.19
N SER A 7 11.58 -4.79 -18.97
CA SER A 7 10.27 -4.63 -19.57
C SER A 7 10.36 -3.57 -20.66
N SER A 8 9.57 -3.75 -21.71
CA SER A 8 9.32 -2.74 -22.73
C SER A 8 7.85 -2.38 -22.71
N SER A 9 7.58 -1.11 -23.01
CA SER A 9 6.22 -0.60 -23.05
C SER A 9 6.16 0.63 -23.94
N SER A 10 4.98 1.22 -24.05
CA SER A 10 4.72 2.34 -24.93
C SER A 10 4.51 3.63 -24.14
N GLY A 11 4.68 4.74 -24.84
CA GLY A 11 4.36 6.06 -24.33
C GLY A 11 4.16 7.02 -25.49
N PHE A 12 3.60 8.19 -25.22
CA PHE A 12 3.41 9.21 -26.22
C PHE A 12 3.65 10.61 -25.64
N ILE A 13 3.98 11.53 -26.53
CA ILE A 13 4.38 12.89 -26.17
C ILE A 13 3.15 13.78 -26.10
N ILE A 14 3.10 14.58 -25.04
CA ILE A 14 2.09 15.61 -24.83
C ILE A 14 2.79 16.96 -24.65
N LYS A 15 2.06 17.99 -24.19
CA LYS A 15 2.63 19.34 -23.94
C LYS A 15 3.78 19.31 -22.92
N ASN A 16 4.52 20.41 -22.80
CA ASN A 16 5.55 20.63 -21.76
C ASN A 16 6.73 19.64 -21.76
N ARG A 17 7.05 19.02 -22.90
CA ARG A 17 8.06 17.94 -22.97
C ARG A 17 7.74 16.78 -22.01
N TRP A 18 6.45 16.49 -21.85
CA TRP A 18 5.99 15.38 -21.04
C TRP A 18 5.70 14.16 -21.91
N ILE A 19 6.00 13.00 -21.35
CA ILE A 19 5.76 11.69 -21.95
C ILE A 19 4.82 10.95 -21.02
N LEU A 20 3.67 10.54 -21.53
CA LEU A 20 2.71 9.72 -20.81
C LEU A 20 2.96 8.24 -21.06
N SER A 21 2.80 7.45 -20.02
CA SER A 21 2.78 5.98 -20.06
C SER A 21 1.99 5.43 -18.86
N ASN A 22 2.01 4.11 -18.65
CA ASN A 22 1.41 3.50 -17.47
C ASN A 22 2.36 3.46 -16.27
N ALA A 23 1.80 3.61 -15.06
CA ALA A 23 2.57 3.58 -13.81
C ALA A 23 3.19 2.20 -13.53
N HIS A 24 2.48 1.11 -13.83
CA HIS A 24 2.97 -0.25 -13.59
C HIS A 24 4.25 -0.58 -14.38
N VAL A 25 4.48 0.09 -15.52
CA VAL A 25 5.65 -0.12 -16.39
C VAL A 25 6.95 0.28 -15.71
N VAL A 26 6.90 1.36 -14.92
CA VAL A 26 8.07 1.98 -14.28
C VAL A 26 8.16 1.66 -12.79
N THR A 27 7.20 0.91 -12.26
CA THR A 27 7.16 0.55 -10.83
C THR A 27 8.39 -0.31 -10.47
N ASN A 28 9.18 0.13 -9.48
CA ASN A 28 10.47 -0.46 -9.10
C ASN A 28 11.56 -0.43 -10.19
N ALA A 29 11.43 0.45 -11.20
CA ALA A 29 12.45 0.57 -12.25
C ALA A 29 13.75 1.19 -11.71
N SER A 30 14.88 0.51 -11.91
CA SER A 30 16.21 1.04 -11.59
C SER A 30 16.78 1.94 -12.69
N ASN A 31 16.34 1.75 -13.93
CA ASN A 31 16.76 2.54 -15.08
C ASN A 31 15.59 2.64 -16.07
N ILE A 32 15.23 3.86 -16.44
CA ILE A 32 14.19 4.13 -17.43
C ILE A 32 14.86 4.74 -18.64
N ARG A 33 14.68 4.11 -19.81
CA ARG A 33 15.13 4.64 -21.09
C ARG A 33 14.00 4.69 -22.08
N ILE A 34 13.96 5.76 -22.86
CA ILE A 34 12.95 6.00 -23.88
C ILE A 34 13.66 6.06 -25.24
N ARG A 35 13.08 5.40 -26.24
CA ARG A 35 13.51 5.49 -27.64
C ARG A 35 12.33 5.97 -28.46
N LYS A 36 12.55 7.00 -29.28
CA LYS A 36 11.54 7.52 -30.20
C LYS A 36 11.51 6.68 -31.49
N TYR A 37 10.38 6.67 -32.18
CA TYR A 37 10.24 5.95 -33.45
C TYR A 37 11.27 6.44 -34.48
N GLY A 38 11.93 5.49 -35.15
CA GLY A 38 12.94 5.79 -36.17
C GLY A 38 14.31 6.23 -35.64
N ASP A 39 14.50 6.24 -34.31
CA ASP A 39 15.79 6.52 -33.68
C ASP A 39 16.42 5.21 -33.17
N ALA A 40 17.73 5.09 -33.30
CA ALA A 40 18.51 3.98 -32.73
C ALA A 40 18.80 4.21 -31.24
N ASP A 41 18.90 5.47 -30.82
CA ASP A 41 19.38 5.84 -29.49
C ASP A 41 18.28 5.72 -28.41
N LYS A 42 18.71 5.24 -27.24
CA LYS A 42 17.90 5.18 -26.02
C LYS A 42 18.33 6.29 -25.08
N TYR A 43 17.39 7.15 -24.71
CA TYR A 43 17.65 8.32 -23.87
C TYR A 43 17.24 8.04 -22.43
N PRO A 44 18.07 8.38 -21.42
CA PRO A 44 17.67 8.32 -20.03
C PRO A 44 16.45 9.20 -19.76
N ALA A 45 15.49 8.67 -19.01
CA ALA A 45 14.29 9.40 -18.62
C ALA A 45 14.13 9.40 -17.10
N ARG A 46 13.44 10.41 -16.58
CA ARG A 46 13.07 10.51 -15.17
C ARG A 46 11.58 10.73 -15.01
N ILE A 47 11.04 10.22 -13.90
CA ILE A 47 9.64 10.39 -13.52
C ILE A 47 9.45 11.81 -13.00
N LEU A 48 8.41 12.49 -13.50
CA LEU A 48 7.93 13.77 -12.96
C LEU A 48 6.79 13.54 -11.97
N TYR A 49 5.81 12.74 -12.35
CA TYR A 49 4.62 12.44 -11.55
C TYR A 49 4.19 10.99 -11.77
N ILE A 50 3.64 10.36 -10.74
CA ILE A 50 3.09 9.01 -10.82
C ILE A 50 1.74 8.97 -10.09
N ALA A 51 0.73 8.45 -10.77
CA ALA A 51 -0.64 8.32 -10.31
C ALA A 51 -1.02 6.83 -10.34
N HIS A 52 -0.76 6.13 -9.24
CA HIS A 52 -1.00 4.68 -9.17
C HIS A 52 -2.49 4.33 -9.32
N GLU A 53 -3.41 5.18 -8.85
CA GLU A 53 -4.85 4.95 -8.84
C GLU A 53 -5.44 4.78 -10.23
N CYS A 54 -4.95 5.55 -11.19
CA CYS A 54 -5.36 5.50 -12.58
C CYS A 54 -4.32 4.86 -13.51
N ASP A 55 -3.26 4.28 -12.93
CA ASP A 55 -2.16 3.64 -13.66
C ASP A 55 -1.51 4.57 -14.71
N LEU A 56 -1.17 5.80 -14.30
CA LEU A 56 -0.56 6.81 -15.17
C LEU A 56 0.79 7.29 -14.61
N VAL A 57 1.78 7.45 -15.49
CA VAL A 57 3.05 8.11 -15.17
C VAL A 57 3.34 9.21 -16.19
N ILE A 58 3.88 10.32 -15.69
CA ILE A 58 4.42 11.42 -16.49
C ILE A 58 5.94 11.41 -16.34
N MET A 59 6.65 11.37 -17.46
CA MET A 59 8.11 11.36 -17.52
C MET A 59 8.64 12.48 -18.41
N THR A 60 9.94 12.72 -18.31
CA THR A 60 10.68 13.60 -19.23
C THR A 60 12.06 13.03 -19.56
N VAL A 61 12.64 13.53 -20.65
CA VAL A 61 14.01 13.29 -21.08
C VAL A 61 14.74 14.63 -21.08
N ASP A 62 15.86 14.73 -20.36
CA ASP A 62 16.60 15.99 -20.23
C ASP A 62 17.46 16.30 -21.49
N ASP A 63 17.83 15.28 -22.28
CA ASP A 63 18.59 15.47 -23.53
C ASP A 63 17.73 16.12 -24.63
N ASN A 64 18.12 17.32 -25.06
CA ASN A 64 17.45 18.08 -26.12
C ASN A 64 17.42 17.36 -27.48
N LYS A 65 18.36 16.45 -27.77
CA LYS A 65 18.38 15.68 -29.04
C LYS A 65 17.16 14.78 -29.17
N PHE A 66 16.65 14.25 -28.05
CA PHE A 66 15.43 13.48 -28.02
C PHE A 66 14.28 14.28 -28.65
N TRP A 67 14.12 15.55 -28.26
CA TRP A 67 12.99 16.41 -28.64
C TRP A 67 12.99 16.93 -30.09
N ILE A 68 14.06 16.70 -30.86
CA ILE A 68 14.16 17.14 -32.26
C ILE A 68 13.16 16.38 -33.14
N LYS A 69 12.36 17.14 -33.93
CA LYS A 69 11.33 16.64 -34.87
C LYS A 69 10.20 15.83 -34.20
N LEU A 70 9.88 16.16 -32.95
CA LEU A 70 8.74 15.57 -32.23
C LEU A 70 7.62 16.58 -32.07
N GLU A 71 6.40 16.16 -32.36
CA GLU A 71 5.19 16.92 -32.13
C GLU A 71 4.38 16.28 -30.99
N SER A 72 3.77 17.13 -30.17
CA SER A 72 2.88 16.68 -29.10
C SER A 72 1.53 16.25 -29.67
N LEU A 73 1.00 15.14 -29.18
CA LEU A 73 -0.37 14.75 -29.47
C LEU A 73 -1.36 15.62 -28.70
N LEU A 74 -2.47 15.94 -29.35
CA LEU A 74 -3.58 16.68 -28.74
C LEU A 74 -4.65 15.71 -28.25
N PHE A 75 -5.24 16.04 -27.11
CA PHE A 75 -6.33 15.29 -26.53
C PHE A 75 -7.68 15.68 -27.14
N SER A 76 -8.57 14.70 -27.29
CA SER A 76 -9.99 14.95 -27.54
C SER A 76 -10.61 15.67 -26.34
N ASN A 77 -11.64 16.48 -26.57
CA ASN A 77 -12.46 17.03 -25.49
C ASN A 77 -13.50 16.04 -24.98
N ASP A 78 -13.91 15.11 -25.84
CA ASP A 78 -14.97 14.17 -25.55
C ASP A 78 -14.44 12.76 -25.34
N VAL A 79 -15.10 12.05 -24.41
CA VAL A 79 -15.03 10.60 -24.31
C VAL A 79 -15.61 10.01 -25.61
N PRO A 80 -14.97 9.04 -26.26
CA PRO A 80 -15.46 8.49 -27.54
C PRO A 80 -16.76 7.69 -27.35
N ARG A 81 -17.64 7.66 -28.36
CA ARG A 81 -18.95 7.00 -28.30
C ARG A 81 -18.88 5.53 -28.65
N LEU A 82 -19.85 4.74 -28.15
CA LEU A 82 -19.99 3.35 -28.57
C LEU A 82 -20.01 3.24 -30.10
N GLN A 83 -19.39 2.19 -30.63
CA GLN A 83 -19.25 1.91 -32.06
C GLN A 83 -18.36 2.89 -32.85
N GLU A 84 -17.83 3.95 -32.24
CA GLU A 84 -16.85 4.80 -32.91
C GLU A 84 -15.53 4.06 -33.12
N SER A 85 -14.92 4.29 -34.28
CA SER A 85 -13.64 3.66 -34.61
C SER A 85 -12.50 4.25 -33.80
N ILE A 86 -11.64 3.36 -33.31
CA ILE A 86 -10.47 3.72 -32.51
C ILE A 86 -9.24 3.01 -33.06
N THR A 87 -8.10 3.70 -33.02
CA THR A 87 -6.80 3.17 -33.41
C THR A 87 -5.85 3.22 -32.22
N VAL A 88 -5.34 2.07 -31.80
CA VAL A 88 -4.33 1.95 -30.74
C VAL A 88 -2.95 1.88 -31.38
N VAL A 89 -2.05 2.72 -30.89
CA VAL A 89 -0.68 2.88 -31.39
C VAL A 89 0.28 2.68 -30.23
N GLY A 90 1.21 1.72 -30.38
CA GLY A 90 2.21 1.38 -29.38
C GLY A 90 3.34 0.53 -29.95
N PHE A 91 4.19 0.02 -29.07
CA PHE A 91 5.31 -0.86 -29.36
C PHE A 91 5.06 -2.20 -28.66
N PRO A 92 4.91 -3.31 -29.39
CA PRO A 92 4.75 -4.62 -28.79
C PRO A 92 6.07 -5.06 -28.12
N ILE A 93 6.00 -5.97 -27.15
CA ILE A 93 7.20 -6.43 -26.39
C ILE A 93 8.32 -6.94 -27.31
N ASP A 94 7.96 -7.62 -28.40
CA ASP A 94 8.88 -8.32 -29.30
C ASP A 94 9.34 -7.47 -30.51
N GLY A 95 9.09 -6.16 -30.52
CA GLY A 95 9.34 -5.33 -31.71
C GLY A 95 9.81 -3.90 -31.43
N ASP A 96 10.76 -3.45 -32.24
CA ASP A 96 11.22 -2.06 -32.28
C ASP A 96 10.33 -1.18 -33.19
N TYR A 97 9.39 -1.81 -33.88
CA TYR A 97 8.48 -1.17 -34.82
C TYR A 97 7.16 -0.81 -34.15
N LEU A 98 6.58 0.27 -34.64
CA LEU A 98 5.25 0.73 -34.22
C LEU A 98 4.19 -0.29 -34.64
N SER A 99 3.41 -0.77 -33.68
CA SER A 99 2.20 -1.57 -33.90
C SER A 99 0.98 -0.65 -33.91
N VAL A 100 0.12 -0.86 -34.90
CA VAL A 100 -1.16 -0.16 -35.05
C VAL A 100 -2.27 -1.19 -35.08
N THR A 101 -3.20 -1.13 -34.13
CA THR A 101 -4.40 -1.98 -34.11
C THR A 101 -5.64 -1.10 -34.18
N LYS A 102 -6.62 -1.52 -34.98
CA LYS A 102 -7.86 -0.77 -35.18
C LYS A 102 -9.04 -1.60 -34.68
N GLY A 103 -9.99 -0.93 -34.06
CA GLY A 103 -11.23 -1.51 -33.60
C GLY A 103 -12.28 -0.42 -33.42
N ILE A 104 -13.22 -0.69 -32.52
CA ILE A 104 -14.27 0.22 -32.10
C ILE A 104 -14.34 0.30 -30.57
N VAL A 105 -15.04 1.32 -30.09
CA VAL A 105 -15.46 1.42 -28.69
C VAL A 105 -16.60 0.43 -28.44
N SER A 106 -16.34 -0.60 -27.64
CA SER A 106 -17.34 -1.65 -27.32
C SER A 106 -18.17 -1.30 -26.09
N ARG A 107 -17.57 -0.63 -25.09
CA ARG A 107 -18.27 -0.26 -23.84
C ARG A 107 -17.61 0.92 -23.16
N VAL A 108 -18.41 1.81 -22.57
CA VAL A 108 -17.96 2.85 -21.66
C VAL A 108 -18.57 2.57 -20.30
N VAL A 109 -17.76 2.37 -19.26
CA VAL A 109 -18.25 1.91 -17.96
C VAL A 109 -17.34 2.35 -16.81
N MET A 110 -17.91 2.55 -15.63
CA MET A 110 -17.15 2.66 -14.39
C MET A 110 -16.66 1.27 -13.98
N SER A 111 -15.35 1.06 -13.90
CA SER A 111 -14.78 -0.27 -13.62
C SER A 111 -13.52 -0.17 -12.78
N ILE A 112 -13.16 -1.30 -12.16
CA ILE A 112 -12.00 -1.43 -11.28
C ILE A 112 -10.71 -1.44 -12.11
N TYR A 113 -9.76 -0.59 -11.73
CA TYR A 113 -8.40 -0.57 -12.27
C TYR A 113 -7.54 -1.58 -11.51
N ALA A 114 -7.00 -2.60 -12.19
CA ALA A 114 -6.35 -3.72 -11.52
C ALA A 114 -5.11 -3.34 -10.69
N HIS A 115 -4.40 -2.29 -11.10
CA HIS A 115 -3.19 -1.79 -10.42
C HIS A 115 -3.49 -1.15 -9.05
N SER A 116 -4.70 -0.59 -8.88
CA SER A 116 -5.06 0.24 -7.72
C SER A 116 -6.34 -0.19 -6.99
N ILE A 117 -7.16 -1.01 -7.63
CA ILE A 117 -8.51 -1.40 -7.22
C ILE A 117 -9.48 -0.19 -7.19
N GLU A 118 -9.09 0.98 -7.73
CA GLU A 118 -9.96 2.15 -7.84
C GLU A 118 -11.04 1.95 -8.92
N THR A 119 -12.25 2.47 -8.70
CA THR A 119 -13.31 2.48 -9.72
C THR A 119 -13.28 3.79 -10.48
N LEU A 120 -12.74 3.78 -11.69
CA LEU A 120 -12.69 4.95 -12.59
C LEU A 120 -13.42 4.64 -13.90
N LEU A 121 -13.63 5.69 -14.70
CA LEU A 121 -14.12 5.49 -16.05
C LEU A 121 -13.11 4.67 -16.85
N LYS A 122 -13.60 3.66 -17.55
CA LYS A 122 -12.81 2.75 -18.37
C LYS A 122 -13.55 2.53 -19.68
N ILE A 123 -12.80 2.46 -20.78
CA ILE A 123 -13.39 2.16 -22.08
C ILE A 123 -12.86 0.82 -22.55
N GLN A 124 -13.79 -0.07 -22.89
CA GLN A 124 -13.51 -1.34 -23.52
C GLN A 124 -13.51 -1.15 -25.04
N ILE A 125 -12.53 -1.78 -25.69
CA ILE A 125 -12.37 -1.78 -27.14
C ILE A 125 -12.17 -3.22 -27.63
N ASP A 126 -12.48 -3.46 -28.90
CA ASP A 126 -12.21 -4.74 -29.58
C ASP A 126 -10.96 -4.69 -30.47
N ALA A 127 -10.17 -3.62 -30.37
CA ALA A 127 -8.83 -3.60 -30.95
C ALA A 127 -7.90 -4.47 -30.12
N ALA A 128 -7.06 -5.28 -30.79
CA ALA A 128 -6.08 -6.11 -30.12
C ALA A 128 -5.10 -5.26 -29.30
N THR A 129 -5.02 -5.54 -27.99
CA THR A 129 -4.03 -4.97 -27.07
C THR A 129 -3.05 -6.06 -26.67
N ASN A 130 -1.86 -6.06 -27.29
CA ASN A 130 -0.80 -7.01 -26.99
C ASN A 130 0.10 -6.47 -25.85
N PRO A 131 0.79 -7.35 -25.10
CA PRO A 131 1.84 -6.93 -24.19
C PRO A 131 2.82 -5.97 -24.87
N GLY A 132 3.13 -4.85 -24.21
CA GLY A 132 3.98 -3.77 -24.76
C GLY A 132 3.19 -2.55 -25.22
N ASN A 133 1.97 -2.73 -25.75
CA ASN A 133 1.13 -1.61 -26.17
C ASN A 133 0.59 -0.78 -24.99
N SER A 134 0.66 -1.30 -23.76
CA SER A 134 0.37 -0.54 -22.53
C SER A 134 1.11 0.79 -22.54
N GLY A 135 0.44 1.87 -22.16
CA GLY A 135 0.97 3.23 -22.18
C GLY A 135 0.93 3.88 -23.57
N GLY A 136 0.57 3.12 -24.61
CA GLY A 136 0.39 3.60 -25.98
C GLY A 136 -0.85 4.45 -26.14
N SER A 137 -0.90 5.28 -27.18
CA SER A 137 -2.03 6.17 -27.42
C SER A 137 -3.19 5.44 -28.09
N ALA A 138 -4.42 5.77 -27.71
CA ALA A 138 -5.62 5.41 -28.44
C ALA A 138 -6.20 6.67 -29.09
N ILE A 139 -6.34 6.66 -30.41
CA ILE A 139 -6.56 7.84 -31.26
C ILE A 139 -7.83 7.69 -32.09
N GLN A 140 -8.56 8.80 -32.25
CA GLN A 140 -9.65 8.98 -33.20
C GLN A 140 -9.34 10.21 -34.07
N GLY A 141 -9.21 10.02 -35.38
CA GLY A 141 -8.72 11.06 -36.27
C GLY A 141 -7.29 11.49 -35.90
N LYS A 142 -7.13 12.73 -35.45
CA LYS A 142 -5.84 13.30 -35.00
C LYS A 142 -5.73 13.45 -33.46
N HIS A 143 -6.76 13.05 -32.72
CA HIS A 143 -6.86 13.32 -31.29
C HIS A 143 -6.74 12.05 -30.45
N VAL A 144 -6.01 12.13 -29.34
CA VAL A 144 -5.94 11.08 -28.33
C VAL A 144 -7.25 11.06 -27.55
N VAL A 145 -7.93 9.91 -27.58
CA VAL A 145 -9.16 9.63 -26.85
C VAL A 145 -8.92 8.77 -25.60
N GLY A 146 -7.72 8.21 -25.45
CA GLY A 146 -7.29 7.51 -24.26
C GLY A 146 -5.88 6.92 -24.37
N MET A 147 -5.48 6.16 -23.36
CA MET A 147 -4.20 5.46 -23.29
C MET A 147 -4.45 3.96 -23.07
N ALA A 148 -3.80 3.11 -23.85
CA ALA A 148 -3.95 1.66 -23.75
C ALA A 148 -3.53 1.15 -22.37
N PHE A 149 -4.34 0.25 -21.82
CA PHE A 149 -4.17 -0.32 -20.48
C PHE A 149 -4.53 -1.80 -20.48
N GLN A 150 -3.70 -2.61 -19.81
CA GLN A 150 -3.95 -4.04 -19.72
C GLN A 150 -4.94 -4.36 -18.58
N GLY A 151 -6.17 -4.74 -18.93
CA GLY A 151 -7.14 -5.34 -18.01
C GLY A 151 -6.95 -6.86 -17.88
N GLN A 152 -7.63 -7.47 -16.89
CA GLN A 152 -7.57 -8.91 -16.54
C GLN A 152 -7.44 -9.85 -17.75
N SER A 153 -6.47 -10.76 -17.66
CA SER A 153 -5.94 -11.63 -18.72
C SER A 153 -6.82 -12.82 -19.14
N GLN A 154 -8.11 -12.85 -18.76
CA GLN A 154 -8.94 -14.05 -18.93
C GLN A 154 -9.85 -14.06 -20.17
N ALA A 155 -9.92 -12.97 -20.95
CA ALA A 155 -10.76 -12.92 -22.16
C ALA A 155 -9.93 -12.56 -23.40
N GLN A 156 -10.03 -13.38 -24.45
CA GLN A 156 -9.44 -13.12 -25.76
C GLN A 156 -10.17 -11.93 -26.43
N SER A 157 -9.42 -11.04 -27.09
CA SER A 157 -9.93 -9.90 -27.87
C SER A 157 -10.70 -8.82 -27.09
N ILE A 158 -10.40 -8.64 -25.80
CA ILE A 158 -10.91 -7.51 -24.99
C ILE A 158 -9.76 -6.59 -24.60
N GLY A 159 -9.70 -5.40 -25.22
CA GLY A 159 -8.78 -4.33 -24.86
C GLY A 159 -9.44 -3.31 -23.95
N TYR A 160 -8.63 -2.57 -23.19
CA TYR A 160 -9.11 -1.44 -22.43
C TYR A 160 -8.22 -0.20 -22.60
N ILE A 161 -8.83 0.97 -22.45
CA ILE A 161 -8.11 2.24 -22.41
C ILE A 161 -8.52 3.06 -21.20
N ILE A 162 -7.55 3.83 -20.69
CA ILE A 162 -7.73 4.93 -19.75
C ILE A 162 -8.28 6.11 -20.54
N PRO A 163 -9.52 6.57 -20.30
CA PRO A 163 -10.15 7.61 -21.10
C PRO A 163 -9.45 8.96 -20.96
N VAL A 164 -9.55 9.78 -22.00
CA VAL A 164 -9.03 11.16 -21.98
C VAL A 164 -9.55 11.99 -20.80
N SER A 165 -10.77 11.73 -20.32
CA SER A 165 -11.31 12.41 -19.14
C SER A 165 -10.53 12.10 -17.85
N VAL A 166 -10.04 10.87 -17.69
CA VAL A 166 -9.22 10.46 -16.54
C VAL A 166 -7.81 11.05 -16.67
N ILE A 167 -7.25 11.03 -17.87
CA ILE A 167 -5.93 11.62 -18.15
C ILE A 167 -5.94 13.12 -17.89
N LYS A 168 -6.94 13.84 -18.42
CA LYS A 168 -7.10 15.28 -18.21
C LYS A 168 -7.26 15.64 -16.75
N HIS A 169 -8.07 14.87 -15.99
CA HIS A 169 -8.20 15.08 -14.55
C HIS A 169 -6.84 15.10 -13.84
N VAL A 170 -5.97 14.12 -14.12
CA VAL A 170 -4.61 14.09 -13.53
C VAL A 170 -3.75 15.28 -13.96
N LEU A 171 -3.81 15.66 -15.25
CA LEU A 171 -3.02 16.79 -15.78
C LEU A 171 -3.49 18.12 -15.17
N ASP A 172 -4.80 18.33 -15.10
CA ASP A 172 -5.42 19.53 -14.54
C ASP A 172 -5.15 19.61 -13.03
N ASP A 173 -5.18 18.48 -12.31
CA ASP A 173 -4.86 18.39 -10.88
C ASP A 173 -3.41 18.82 -10.60
N ILE A 174 -2.47 18.35 -11.43
CA ILE A 174 -1.06 18.74 -11.34
C ILE A 174 -0.89 20.22 -11.65
N GLU A 175 -1.60 20.76 -12.64
CA GLU A 175 -1.54 22.19 -12.99
C GLU A 175 -2.13 23.08 -11.90
N LEU A 176 -3.22 22.65 -11.26
CA LEU A 176 -3.88 23.37 -10.17
C LEU A 176 -3.07 23.37 -8.88
N HIS A 177 -2.47 22.23 -8.52
CA HIS A 177 -1.87 22.03 -7.20
C HIS A 177 -0.34 21.93 -7.20
N ASN A 178 0.31 21.94 -8.38
CA ASN A 178 1.73 21.66 -8.58
C ASN A 178 2.19 20.30 -8.02
N LYS A 179 1.23 19.40 -7.79
CA LYS A 179 1.39 18.02 -7.34
C LYS A 179 0.12 17.25 -7.72
N TYR A 180 0.22 15.92 -7.78
CA TYR A 180 -0.96 15.08 -7.91
C TYR A 180 -1.58 14.82 -6.53
N THR A 181 -2.89 15.04 -6.39
CA THR A 181 -3.69 14.97 -5.16
C THR A 181 -4.69 13.82 -5.12
N ALA A 182 -4.73 13.02 -6.19
CA ALA A 182 -5.59 11.84 -6.38
C ALA A 182 -7.08 12.14 -6.57
N PHE A 183 -7.85 11.08 -6.86
CA PHE A 183 -9.28 11.18 -7.10
C PHE A 183 -10.05 11.24 -5.77
N PRO A 184 -10.91 12.26 -5.56
CA PRO A 184 -11.73 12.34 -4.36
C PRO A 184 -12.74 11.19 -4.29
N ARG A 185 -13.26 10.90 -3.09
CA ARG A 185 -14.34 9.93 -2.90
C ARG A 185 -15.40 10.40 -1.88
N MET A 186 -16.67 10.26 -2.24
CA MET A 186 -17.84 10.28 -1.39
C MET A 186 -17.92 8.99 -0.56
N ARG A 187 -18.27 9.13 0.71
CA ARG A 187 -18.17 8.07 1.72
C ARG A 187 -19.48 7.79 2.43
N PHE A 188 -20.39 7.24 1.66
CA PHE A 188 -21.65 6.69 2.14
C PHE A 188 -21.95 5.37 1.41
N TYR A 189 -22.67 4.50 2.10
CA TYR A 189 -23.23 3.28 1.54
C TYR A 189 -24.64 3.57 1.05
N TYR A 190 -25.04 2.90 -0.03
CA TYR A 190 -26.35 3.10 -0.61
C TYR A 190 -26.98 1.78 -1.03
N GLN A 191 -28.30 1.82 -1.21
CA GLN A 191 -29.11 0.75 -1.75
C GLN A 191 -29.91 1.28 -2.95
N SER A 192 -30.12 0.44 -3.96
CA SER A 192 -31.03 0.75 -5.07
C SER A 192 -32.48 0.84 -4.58
N MET A 193 -33.26 1.69 -5.25
CA MET A 193 -34.66 1.95 -4.91
C MET A 193 -35.65 1.37 -5.92
N GLU A 194 -35.25 0.35 -6.69
CA GLU A 194 -36.11 -0.27 -7.71
C GLU A 194 -37.36 -0.94 -7.12
N ASN A 195 -37.33 -1.31 -5.82
CA ASN A 195 -38.48 -1.86 -5.12
C ASN A 195 -39.53 -0.77 -4.80
N LEU A 196 -40.67 -0.83 -5.48
CA LEU A 196 -41.77 0.14 -5.33
C LEU A 196 -42.32 0.22 -3.90
N SER A 197 -42.51 -0.91 -3.22
CA SER A 197 -43.02 -0.93 -1.83
C SER A 197 -42.08 -0.21 -0.87
N TYR A 198 -40.77 -0.26 -1.12
CA TYR A 198 -39.79 0.43 -0.32
C TYR A 198 -39.80 1.95 -0.57
N ARG A 199 -40.07 2.38 -1.81
CA ARG A 199 -40.30 3.80 -2.13
C ARG A 199 -41.55 4.35 -1.43
N GLU A 200 -42.63 3.57 -1.41
CA GLU A 200 -43.87 3.92 -0.69
C GLU A 200 -43.66 4.02 0.82
N TYR A 201 -42.90 3.08 1.41
CA TYR A 201 -42.52 3.13 2.82
C TYR A 201 -41.80 4.44 3.21
N LEU A 202 -40.90 4.92 2.33
CA LEU A 202 -40.19 6.19 2.51
C LEU A 202 -41.02 7.43 2.10
N LYS A 203 -42.27 7.24 1.68
CA LYS A 203 -43.20 8.29 1.23
C LYS A 203 -42.68 9.10 0.04
N LEU A 204 -42.00 8.43 -0.88
CA LEU A 204 -41.58 9.04 -2.13
C LEU A 204 -42.76 9.17 -3.10
N ASN A 205 -42.84 10.31 -3.79
CA ASN A 205 -43.76 10.50 -4.90
C ASN A 205 -43.33 9.65 -6.11
N LYS A 206 -44.25 9.40 -7.04
CA LYS A 206 -43.99 8.56 -8.23
C LYS A 206 -42.82 9.06 -9.09
N ASP A 207 -42.63 10.38 -9.13
CA ASP A 207 -41.57 11.04 -9.92
C ASP A 207 -40.25 11.21 -9.15
N GLN A 208 -40.21 10.81 -7.88
CA GLN A 208 -38.99 10.87 -7.06
C GLN A 208 -38.21 9.56 -7.19
N HIS A 209 -37.10 9.64 -7.93
CA HIS A 209 -36.15 8.55 -8.16
C HIS A 209 -34.81 8.85 -7.50
N GLY A 210 -34.06 7.81 -7.14
CA GLY A 210 -32.74 8.00 -6.54
C GLY A 210 -32.22 6.79 -5.79
N ILE A 211 -31.20 7.01 -4.96
CA ILE A 211 -30.59 5.97 -4.13
C ILE A 211 -30.79 6.26 -2.66
N LEU A 212 -31.03 5.22 -1.86
CA LEU A 212 -31.14 5.35 -0.41
C LEU A 212 -29.78 5.32 0.24
N VAL A 213 -29.48 6.31 1.08
CA VAL A 213 -28.31 6.30 1.97
C VAL A 213 -28.57 5.34 3.13
N THR A 214 -27.86 4.22 3.15
CA THR A 214 -28.00 3.21 4.21
C THR A 214 -27.08 3.50 5.39
N SER A 215 -25.93 4.11 5.13
CA SER A 215 -25.05 4.66 6.17
C SER A 215 -24.09 5.68 5.58
N VAL A 216 -23.63 6.62 6.41
CA VAL A 216 -22.59 7.59 6.05
C VAL A 216 -21.41 7.35 6.96
N GLU A 217 -20.20 7.34 6.41
CA GLU A 217 -19.02 7.10 7.22
C GLU A 217 -18.80 8.25 8.20
N PRO A 218 -18.74 7.99 9.51
CA PRO A 218 -18.74 9.06 10.52
C PRO A 218 -17.55 10.02 10.40
N ALA A 219 -16.41 9.54 9.91
CA ALA A 219 -15.18 10.33 9.79
C ALA A 219 -15.15 11.22 8.53
N CYS A 220 -16.05 11.02 7.56
CA CYS A 220 -16.07 11.84 6.36
C CYS A 220 -16.88 13.12 6.57
N VAL A 221 -16.56 14.15 5.79
CA VAL A 221 -17.28 15.44 5.75
C VAL A 221 -18.78 15.31 5.44
N LEU A 222 -19.19 14.28 4.68
CA LEU A 222 -20.58 14.05 4.34
C LEU A 222 -21.42 13.65 5.55
N SER A 223 -20.83 13.17 6.66
CA SER A 223 -21.58 12.82 7.89
C SER A 223 -22.25 14.03 8.54
N LYS A 224 -21.79 15.25 8.24
CA LYS A 224 -22.41 16.51 8.67
C LYS A 224 -23.61 16.91 7.81
N VAL A 225 -23.76 16.30 6.64
CA VAL A 225 -24.66 16.73 5.57
C VAL A 225 -25.72 15.65 5.31
N LEU A 226 -25.28 14.47 4.92
CA LEU A 226 -26.08 13.29 4.67
C LEU A 226 -26.33 12.51 5.96
N LYS A 227 -27.46 11.82 6.02
CA LYS A 227 -27.90 10.95 7.11
C LYS A 227 -28.41 9.64 6.54
N LYS A 228 -28.44 8.61 7.39
CA LYS A 228 -29.18 7.38 7.10
C LYS A 228 -30.64 7.74 6.75
N ASP A 229 -31.18 7.01 5.79
CA ASP A 229 -32.55 7.11 5.26
C ASP A 229 -32.80 8.36 4.39
N ASP A 230 -31.75 9.13 4.06
CA ASP A 230 -31.84 10.13 2.98
C ASP A 230 -31.93 9.42 1.62
N VAL A 231 -32.83 9.88 0.75
CA VAL A 231 -32.87 9.43 -0.64
C VAL A 231 -32.20 10.49 -1.50
N ILE A 232 -31.03 10.20 -2.06
CA ILE A 232 -30.32 11.13 -2.96
C ILE A 232 -30.96 11.03 -4.34
N THR A 233 -31.61 12.10 -4.77
CA THR A 233 -32.32 12.19 -6.05
C THR A 233 -31.47 12.87 -7.12
N ALA A 234 -30.52 13.73 -6.73
CA ALA A 234 -29.56 14.32 -7.64
C ALA A 234 -28.22 14.65 -6.97
N ILE A 235 -27.15 14.66 -7.75
CA ILE A 235 -25.83 15.17 -7.36
C ILE A 235 -25.41 16.22 -8.38
N ASP A 236 -25.05 17.42 -7.92
CA ASP A 236 -24.75 18.59 -8.75
C ASP A 236 -25.79 18.84 -9.85
N ASN A 237 -27.06 18.74 -9.47
CA ASN A 237 -28.23 18.86 -10.34
C ASN A 237 -28.36 17.76 -11.42
N VAL A 238 -27.52 16.71 -11.39
CA VAL A 238 -27.65 15.54 -12.26
C VAL A 238 -28.56 14.51 -11.58
N PRO A 239 -29.73 14.19 -12.15
CA PRO A 239 -30.65 13.22 -11.56
C PRO A 239 -30.06 11.81 -11.50
N ILE A 240 -30.31 11.13 -10.38
CA ILE A 240 -29.92 9.73 -10.15
C ILE A 240 -31.16 8.85 -10.25
N ALA A 241 -31.07 7.75 -11.00
CA ALA A 241 -32.15 6.77 -11.06
C ALA A 241 -32.06 5.73 -9.94
N ASP A 242 -33.12 4.93 -9.84
CA ASP A 242 -33.30 3.94 -8.77
C ASP A 242 -32.20 2.85 -8.73
N ASP A 243 -31.56 2.57 -9.86
CA ASP A 243 -30.43 1.63 -9.99
C ASP A 243 -29.06 2.27 -9.67
N GLY A 244 -29.03 3.53 -9.25
CA GLY A 244 -27.81 4.29 -8.99
C GLY A 244 -27.07 4.74 -10.24
N THR A 245 -27.71 4.72 -11.41
CA THR A 245 -27.14 5.27 -12.64
C THR A 245 -27.62 6.69 -12.91
N ILE A 246 -26.79 7.46 -13.61
CA ILE A 246 -27.11 8.77 -14.14
C ILE A 246 -27.19 8.72 -15.65
N TYR A 247 -27.92 9.66 -16.24
CA TYR A 247 -27.81 9.90 -17.68
C TYR A 247 -26.44 10.45 -18.01
N PHE A 248 -25.67 9.73 -18.82
CA PHE A 248 -24.34 10.20 -19.25
C PHE A 248 -24.45 10.94 -20.58
N ARG A 249 -25.03 10.28 -21.60
CA ARG A 249 -25.32 10.86 -22.92
C ARG A 249 -26.30 9.96 -23.68
N ARG A 250 -26.57 10.28 -24.96
CA ARG A 250 -27.57 9.60 -25.81
C ARG A 250 -27.56 8.06 -25.70
N GLY A 251 -28.47 7.52 -24.90
CA GLY A 251 -28.65 6.07 -24.70
C GLY A 251 -27.64 5.41 -23.76
N GLU A 252 -26.68 6.16 -23.20
CA GLU A 252 -25.65 5.67 -22.31
C GLU A 252 -25.89 6.17 -20.88
N ARG A 253 -25.79 5.25 -19.92
CA ARG A 253 -25.92 5.52 -18.49
C ARG A 253 -24.64 5.06 -17.78
N LEU A 254 -24.21 5.82 -16.78
CA LEU A 254 -23.06 5.48 -15.94
C LEU A 254 -23.49 5.42 -14.48
N ASN A 255 -22.77 4.67 -13.65
CA ASN A 255 -22.96 4.76 -12.21
C ASN A 255 -22.69 6.21 -11.73
N PHE A 256 -23.48 6.71 -10.77
CA PHE A 256 -23.36 8.10 -10.29
C PHE A 256 -21.96 8.45 -9.76
N LYS A 257 -21.15 7.45 -9.36
CA LYS A 257 -19.74 7.63 -9.00
C LYS A 257 -18.91 8.30 -10.10
N TYR A 258 -19.37 8.31 -11.35
CA TYR A 258 -18.73 9.12 -12.39
C TYR A 258 -18.64 10.59 -12.00
N LEU A 259 -19.70 11.17 -11.40
CA LEU A 259 -19.73 12.57 -10.98
C LEU A 259 -18.70 12.88 -9.91
N GLU A 260 -18.46 11.95 -8.99
CA GLU A 260 -17.39 12.03 -8.00
C GLU A 260 -16.01 12.15 -8.66
N LYS A 261 -15.76 11.38 -9.73
CA LYS A 261 -14.47 11.36 -10.41
C LYS A 261 -14.19 12.57 -11.29
N LEU A 262 -15.16 13.48 -11.42
CA LEU A 262 -14.97 14.78 -12.07
C LEU A 262 -14.50 15.86 -11.10
N LYS A 263 -14.52 15.59 -9.80
CA LYS A 263 -14.15 16.56 -8.76
C LYS A 263 -12.66 16.54 -8.46
N PHE A 264 -12.13 17.67 -8.00
CA PHE A 264 -10.82 17.78 -7.37
C PHE A 264 -10.94 17.78 -5.85
N VAL A 265 -9.82 17.57 -5.15
CA VAL A 265 -9.77 17.76 -3.71
C VAL A 265 -10.21 19.20 -3.39
N ASP A 266 -10.98 19.37 -2.31
CA ASP A 266 -11.58 20.65 -1.89
C ASP A 266 -12.70 21.21 -2.78
N ASP A 267 -13.08 20.54 -3.86
CA ASP A 267 -14.30 20.91 -4.58
C ASP A 267 -15.55 20.82 -3.68
N THR A 268 -16.54 21.62 -4.03
CA THR A 268 -17.89 21.52 -3.46
C THR A 268 -18.73 20.52 -4.23
N ILE A 269 -19.58 19.79 -3.50
CA ILE A 269 -20.58 18.88 -4.07
C ILE A 269 -21.95 19.15 -3.45
N THR A 270 -22.96 19.22 -4.31
CA THR A 270 -24.35 19.47 -3.91
C THR A 270 -25.18 18.21 -4.08
N PHE A 271 -25.99 17.88 -3.07
CA PHE A 271 -26.94 16.78 -3.08
C PHE A 271 -28.36 17.32 -3.01
N THR A 272 -29.21 16.90 -3.94
CA THR A 272 -30.66 16.99 -3.77
C THR A 272 -31.11 15.70 -3.12
N ILE A 273 -31.76 15.81 -1.96
CA ILE A 273 -32.21 14.65 -1.18
C ILE A 273 -33.68 14.76 -0.81
N ILE A 274 -34.33 13.62 -0.57
CA ILE A 274 -35.58 13.54 0.18
C ILE A 274 -35.26 13.03 1.58
N ARG A 275 -35.64 13.81 2.60
CA ARG A 275 -35.52 13.43 4.01
C ARG A 275 -36.89 13.57 4.66
N GLN A 276 -37.44 12.47 5.17
CA GLN A 276 -38.78 12.44 5.79
C GLN A 276 -39.88 13.04 4.89
N GLY A 277 -39.81 12.74 3.58
CA GLY A 277 -40.76 13.22 2.57
C GLY A 277 -40.58 14.68 2.14
N ARG A 278 -39.56 15.39 2.66
CA ARG A 278 -39.25 16.76 2.25
C ARG A 278 -37.99 16.80 1.38
N GLU A 279 -38.05 17.54 0.30
CA GLU A 279 -36.88 17.79 -0.55
C GLU A 279 -35.96 18.84 0.10
N LEU A 280 -34.67 18.55 0.12
CA LEU A 280 -33.61 19.42 0.64
C LEU A 280 -32.47 19.48 -0.37
N THR A 281 -31.89 20.66 -0.56
CA THR A 281 -30.62 20.82 -1.26
C THR A 281 -29.52 21.05 -0.24
N LEU A 282 -28.52 20.18 -0.22
CA LEU A 282 -27.43 20.20 0.76
C LEU A 282 -26.09 20.34 0.05
N THR A 283 -25.21 21.22 0.54
CA THR A 283 -23.86 21.40 -0.03
C THR A 283 -22.80 21.02 0.97
N SER A 284 -21.83 20.19 0.56
CA SER A 284 -20.65 19.87 1.33
C SER A 284 -19.45 20.69 0.83
N LYS A 285 -18.75 21.38 1.75
CA LYS A 285 -17.65 22.31 1.41
C LYS A 285 -16.28 21.67 1.17
N HIS A 286 -16.15 20.36 1.31
CA HIS A 286 -14.87 19.70 1.09
C HIS A 286 -15.13 18.28 0.61
N VAL A 287 -14.65 17.87 -0.56
CA VAL A 287 -14.44 16.44 -0.82
C VAL A 287 -13.03 16.09 -0.38
N VAL A 288 -12.88 15.62 0.86
CA VAL A 288 -11.59 15.17 1.38
C VAL A 288 -11.36 13.72 0.97
N GLY A 289 -10.34 13.46 0.17
CA GLY A 289 -9.87 12.12 -0.14
C GLY A 289 -8.85 11.63 0.88
N MET A 290 -9.04 10.40 1.38
CA MET A 290 -8.00 9.36 1.40
C MET A 290 -8.60 8.01 1.81
N ALA A 291 -8.36 6.96 1.02
CA ALA A 291 -8.48 5.57 1.43
C ALA A 291 -7.67 4.61 0.56
N PHE A 292 -7.00 3.70 1.24
CA PHE A 292 -6.30 2.53 0.71
C PHE A 292 -7.18 1.28 0.83
N GLN A 293 -7.17 0.37 -0.14
CA GLN A 293 -7.68 -0.98 0.08
C GLN A 293 -6.65 -2.05 -0.28
N GLY A 294 -6.46 -2.98 0.66
CA GLY A 294 -5.80 -4.26 0.45
C GLY A 294 -6.57 -5.41 1.13
N GLN A 295 -7.06 -6.36 0.33
CA GLN A 295 -6.79 -7.79 0.43
C GLN A 295 -7.48 -8.45 -0.77
N SER A 296 -6.76 -9.30 -1.50
CA SER A 296 -7.20 -9.92 -2.75
C SER A 296 -8.35 -10.93 -2.60
N GLN A 297 -8.81 -11.21 -1.38
CA GLN A 297 -9.81 -12.25 -1.07
C GLN A 297 -11.17 -11.73 -0.63
N ALA A 298 -11.33 -10.42 -0.36
CA ALA A 298 -12.61 -9.83 0.04
C ALA A 298 -13.18 -8.98 -1.10
N GLN A 299 -14.09 -9.54 -1.90
CA GLN A 299 -14.64 -8.88 -3.09
C GLN A 299 -15.68 -7.76 -2.81
N SER A 300 -15.95 -7.40 -1.54
CA SER A 300 -17.03 -6.44 -1.21
C SER A 300 -16.81 -5.57 0.04
N ILE A 301 -15.58 -5.39 0.54
CA ILE A 301 -15.33 -4.59 1.77
C ILE A 301 -14.31 -3.49 1.47
N GLY A 302 -14.74 -2.22 1.48
CA GLY A 302 -13.84 -1.07 1.39
C GLY A 302 -13.14 -0.81 2.72
N TYR A 303 -11.81 -0.65 2.70
CA TYR A 303 -11.05 -0.18 3.85
C TYR A 303 -10.69 1.29 3.65
N ILE A 304 -10.72 2.06 4.73
CA ILE A 304 -10.51 3.50 4.70
C ILE A 304 -9.61 3.86 5.85
N ILE A 305 -8.63 4.72 5.56
CA ILE A 305 -7.79 5.33 6.57
C ILE A 305 -8.62 6.47 7.17
N PRO A 306 -9.06 6.39 8.44
CA PRO A 306 -9.89 7.41 9.03
C PRO A 306 -9.18 8.77 9.06
N VAL A 307 -9.92 9.87 9.03
CA VAL A 307 -9.37 11.24 9.14
C VAL A 307 -8.49 11.41 10.38
N SER A 308 -8.80 10.72 11.49
CA SER A 308 -7.95 10.74 12.68
C SER A 308 -6.53 10.22 12.42
N VAL A 309 -6.36 9.23 11.55
CA VAL A 309 -5.06 8.69 11.17
C VAL A 309 -4.33 9.65 10.22
N ILE A 310 -5.04 10.27 9.27
CA ILE A 310 -4.46 11.26 8.35
C ILE A 310 -3.99 12.50 9.12
N LYS A 311 -4.84 13.01 10.02
CA LYS A 311 -4.53 14.14 10.89
C LYS A 311 -3.32 13.81 11.76
N HIS A 312 -3.29 12.63 12.37
CA HIS A 312 -2.14 12.19 13.14
C HIS A 312 -0.84 12.23 12.33
N VAL A 313 -0.84 11.74 11.10
CA VAL A 313 0.36 11.82 10.22
C VAL A 313 0.73 13.28 9.91
N SER A 314 -0.25 14.15 9.64
CA SER A 314 -0.01 15.58 9.39
C SER A 314 0.60 16.27 10.59
N ASP A 315 -0.06 16.16 11.76
CA ASP A 315 0.38 16.74 13.03
C ASP A 315 1.78 16.21 13.41
N ASN A 316 2.05 14.92 13.16
CA ASN A 316 3.36 14.32 13.39
C ASN A 316 4.47 14.97 12.57
N ILE A 317 4.22 15.22 11.28
CA ILE A 317 5.20 15.87 10.39
C ILE A 317 5.40 17.32 10.79
N GLU A 318 4.34 18.04 11.14
CA GLU A 318 4.41 19.44 11.60
C GLU A 318 5.18 19.57 12.92
N LEU A 319 4.93 18.70 13.89
CA LEU A 319 5.57 18.75 15.22
C LEU A 319 7.03 18.34 15.19
N HIS A 320 7.41 17.39 14.33
CA HIS A 320 8.75 16.78 14.37
C HIS A 320 9.63 17.09 13.15
N ASN A 321 9.13 17.87 12.18
CA ASN A 321 9.76 18.13 10.88
C ASN A 321 10.14 16.85 10.09
N LYS A 322 9.56 15.70 10.46
CA LYS A 322 9.73 14.39 9.82
C LYS A 322 8.62 13.45 10.29
N TYR A 323 8.30 12.43 9.49
CA TYR A 323 7.39 11.38 9.93
C TYR A 323 8.10 10.38 10.87
N THR A 324 7.60 10.22 12.10
CA THR A 324 8.16 9.31 13.13
C THR A 324 7.36 8.01 13.30
N ALA A 325 6.37 7.76 12.44
CA ALA A 325 5.48 6.59 12.49
C ALA A 325 4.57 6.52 13.72
N PHE A 326 3.61 5.58 13.69
CA PHE A 326 2.76 5.29 14.84
C PHE A 326 3.54 4.51 15.91
N PRO A 327 3.29 4.77 17.21
CA PRO A 327 3.82 3.92 18.27
C PRO A 327 3.30 2.49 18.12
N ARG A 328 4.10 1.53 18.58
CA ARG A 328 3.78 0.11 18.48
C ARG A 328 3.35 -0.43 19.83
N LYS A 329 2.37 -1.36 19.82
CA LYS A 329 2.02 -2.12 21.01
C LYS A 329 3.16 -3.07 21.34
N LYS A 330 3.71 -2.96 22.55
CA LYS A 330 4.90 -3.70 22.99
C LYS A 330 4.62 -4.75 24.06
N PHE A 331 3.38 -5.18 24.19
CA PHE A 331 2.98 -6.26 25.09
C PHE A 331 1.87 -7.11 24.47
N PHE A 332 1.75 -8.35 24.95
CA PHE A 332 0.70 -9.31 24.62
C PHE A 332 -0.27 -9.39 25.79
N TYR A 333 -1.52 -9.72 25.46
CA TYR A 333 -2.57 -9.75 26.45
C TYR A 333 -3.54 -10.89 26.21
N GLN A 334 -4.29 -11.22 27.25
CA GLN A 334 -5.39 -12.16 27.26
C GLN A 334 -6.65 -11.47 27.82
N SER A 335 -7.84 -11.84 27.31
CA SER A 335 -9.11 -11.38 27.87
C SER A 335 -9.38 -12.02 29.23
N MET A 336 -10.12 -11.30 30.09
CA MET A 336 -10.38 -11.67 31.48
C MET A 336 -11.83 -12.11 31.76
N GLU A 337 -12.58 -12.51 30.73
CA GLU A 337 -14.00 -12.87 30.86
C GLU A 337 -14.24 -14.14 31.71
N ASN A 338 -13.22 -14.99 31.88
CA ASN A 338 -13.31 -16.17 32.72
C ASN A 338 -13.19 -15.79 34.21
N LEU A 339 -14.26 -16.04 34.97
CA LEU A 339 -14.35 -15.71 36.40
C LEU A 339 -13.25 -16.35 37.24
N SER A 340 -12.84 -17.58 36.95
CA SER A 340 -11.77 -18.27 37.69
C SER A 340 -10.41 -17.59 37.54
N TYR A 341 -10.12 -16.98 36.38
CA TYR A 341 -8.90 -16.18 36.22
C TYR A 341 -8.96 -14.89 37.03
N ARG A 342 -10.14 -14.26 37.11
CA ARG A 342 -10.35 -13.04 37.90
C ARG A 342 -10.15 -13.32 39.39
N GLU A 343 -10.70 -14.42 39.89
CA GLU A 343 -10.50 -14.89 41.27
C GLU A 343 -9.04 -15.22 41.56
N TYR A 344 -8.37 -15.94 40.65
CA TYR A 344 -6.94 -16.28 40.77
C TYR A 344 -6.05 -15.03 40.91
N LEU A 345 -6.35 -13.98 40.14
CA LEU A 345 -5.61 -12.71 40.18
C LEU A 345 -6.10 -11.75 41.29
N LYS A 346 -7.08 -12.17 42.10
CA LYS A 346 -7.67 -11.39 43.21
C LYS A 346 -8.29 -10.07 42.74
N LEU A 347 -9.00 -10.11 41.61
CA LEU A 347 -9.79 -8.98 41.14
C LEU A 347 -11.10 -8.89 41.90
N ASN A 348 -11.49 -7.67 42.29
CA ASN A 348 -12.81 -7.38 42.82
C ASN A 348 -13.87 -7.47 41.69
N ASN A 349 -15.14 -7.65 42.05
CA ASN A 349 -16.23 -7.76 41.08
C ASN A 349 -16.36 -6.54 40.15
N ASP A 350 -15.97 -5.35 40.63
CA ASP A 350 -16.07 -4.10 39.88
C ASP A 350 -14.81 -3.78 39.06
N GLN A 351 -13.75 -4.60 39.19
CA GLN A 351 -12.48 -4.39 38.50
C GLN A 351 -12.48 -5.13 37.16
N ASN A 352 -12.27 -4.41 36.07
CA ASN A 352 -12.17 -4.99 34.73
C ASN A 352 -10.79 -4.70 34.14
N GLY A 353 -10.40 -5.47 33.12
CA GLY A 353 -9.18 -5.18 32.39
C GLY A 353 -8.65 -6.37 31.60
N ILE A 354 -7.47 -6.18 31.01
CA ILE A 354 -6.78 -7.22 30.24
C ILE A 354 -5.54 -7.70 30.96
N LEU A 355 -5.28 -9.00 30.91
CA LEU A 355 -4.09 -9.60 31.52
C LEU A 355 -2.89 -9.46 30.60
N VAL A 356 -1.80 -8.89 31.11
CA VAL A 356 -0.51 -8.85 30.40
C VAL A 356 0.15 -10.22 30.47
N THR A 357 0.33 -10.85 29.31
CA THR A 357 0.94 -12.19 29.21
C THR A 357 2.42 -12.14 28.88
N LEU A 358 2.87 -11.11 28.17
CA LEU A 358 4.26 -10.88 27.81
C LEU A 358 4.48 -9.40 27.53
N VAL A 359 5.61 -8.85 27.96
CA VAL A 359 6.09 -7.54 27.51
C VAL A 359 7.33 -7.78 26.65
N GLU A 360 7.43 -7.12 25.49
CA GLU A 360 8.57 -7.28 24.59
C GLU A 360 9.87 -6.87 25.31
N PRO A 361 10.96 -7.65 25.25
CA PRO A 361 12.17 -7.33 25.99
C PRO A 361 12.84 -6.01 25.54
N ALA A 362 12.89 -5.75 24.23
CA ALA A 362 13.45 -4.52 23.66
C ALA A 362 12.46 -3.34 23.61
N CYS A 363 11.72 -3.08 24.69
CA CYS A 363 10.82 -1.94 24.77
C CYS A 363 10.89 -1.20 26.11
N ILE A 364 10.49 0.07 26.11
CA ILE A 364 10.53 0.90 27.31
C ILE A 364 9.47 0.45 28.34
N LEU A 365 8.35 -0.11 27.87
CA LEU A 365 7.26 -0.59 28.73
C LEU A 365 7.69 -1.71 29.68
N LEU A 366 8.78 -2.45 29.39
CA LEU A 366 9.29 -3.52 30.27
C LEU A 366 9.69 -3.00 31.65
N LYS A 367 10.06 -1.72 31.78
CA LYS A 367 10.40 -1.09 33.06
C LYS A 367 9.16 -0.86 33.95
N VAL A 368 7.97 -0.93 33.36
CA VAL A 368 6.72 -0.45 33.95
C VAL A 368 5.72 -1.60 34.11
N LEU A 369 5.40 -2.27 33.00
CA LEU A 369 4.49 -3.40 32.94
C LEU A 369 5.24 -4.72 33.16
N LYS A 370 4.56 -5.67 33.78
CA LYS A 370 5.05 -7.02 34.05
C LYS A 370 4.01 -8.04 33.59
N LYS A 371 4.49 -9.27 33.36
CA LYS A 371 3.60 -10.42 33.24
C LYS A 371 2.69 -10.49 34.48
N ASP A 372 1.44 -10.85 34.26
CA ASP A 372 0.38 -11.00 35.26
C ASP A 372 -0.19 -9.68 35.82
N ASP A 373 0.23 -8.53 35.28
CA ASP A 373 -0.48 -7.27 35.50
C ASP A 373 -1.84 -7.28 34.77
N VAL A 374 -2.88 -6.76 35.43
CA VAL A 374 -4.16 -6.50 34.77
C VAL A 374 -4.24 -5.01 34.45
N ILE A 375 -4.26 -4.64 33.17
CA ILE A 375 -4.43 -3.25 32.76
C ILE A 375 -5.92 -2.90 32.83
N ALA A 376 -6.30 -2.11 33.81
CA ALA A 376 -7.67 -1.69 34.08
C ALA A 376 -8.04 -0.38 33.36
N ALA A 377 -7.08 0.52 33.13
CA ALA A 377 -7.29 1.73 32.33
C ALA A 377 -6.02 2.19 31.61
N ILE A 378 -6.20 2.91 30.50
CA ILE A 378 -5.14 3.65 29.81
C ILE A 378 -5.57 5.11 29.70
N ASP A 379 -4.72 6.03 30.15
CA ASP A 379 -5.01 7.48 30.20
C ASP A 379 -6.38 7.80 30.81
N ASN A 380 -6.68 7.16 31.94
CA ASN A 380 -7.96 7.24 32.65
C ASN A 380 -9.19 6.72 31.88
N VAL A 381 -8.99 6.05 30.74
CA VAL A 381 -10.05 5.36 29.99
C VAL A 381 -10.14 3.91 30.44
N PRO A 382 -11.23 3.47 31.10
CA PRO A 382 -11.38 2.10 31.57
C PRO A 382 -11.42 1.08 30.43
N ILE A 383 -10.76 -0.05 30.65
CA ILE A 383 -10.71 -1.19 29.73
C ILE A 383 -11.56 -2.32 30.29
N ALA A 384 -12.43 -2.89 29.47
CA ALA A 384 -13.19 -4.09 29.85
C ALA A 384 -12.40 -5.38 29.60
N ASP A 385 -12.92 -6.48 30.13
CA ASP A 385 -12.30 -7.80 30.08
C ASP A 385 -12.04 -8.33 28.68
N ASP A 386 -12.82 -7.91 27.69
CA ASP A 386 -12.65 -8.26 26.27
C ASP A 386 -11.61 -7.38 25.54
N GLY A 387 -10.97 -6.44 26.25
CA GLY A 387 -10.00 -5.50 25.69
C GLY A 387 -10.66 -4.37 24.88
N THR A 388 -11.91 -4.05 25.16
CA THR A 388 -12.58 -2.90 24.57
C THR A 388 -12.71 -1.74 25.54
N ILE A 389 -12.79 -0.53 24.99
CA ILE A 389 -13.03 0.73 25.68
C ILE A 389 -14.34 1.35 25.19
N TYR A 390 -14.97 2.17 26.01
CA TYR A 390 -16.13 2.94 25.57
C TYR A 390 -15.69 4.04 24.60
N CYS A 391 -16.36 4.17 23.46
CA CYS A 391 -16.07 5.23 22.49
C CYS A 391 -17.18 6.29 22.45
N ARG A 392 -18.40 5.91 22.07
CA ARG A 392 -19.56 6.81 21.94
C ARG A 392 -20.87 6.02 21.88
N ARG A 393 -21.99 6.58 22.36
CA ARG A 393 -23.37 6.04 22.20
C ARG A 393 -23.48 4.50 22.13
N GLY A 394 -22.97 3.81 23.14
CA GLY A 394 -23.05 2.34 23.24
C GLY A 394 -22.04 1.55 22.38
N GLU A 395 -21.25 2.23 21.55
CA GLU A 395 -20.15 1.65 20.78
C GLU A 395 -18.91 1.44 21.66
N ARG A 396 -18.27 0.29 21.47
CA ARG A 396 -17.01 -0.07 22.09
C ARG A 396 -15.95 -0.26 21.01
N LEU A 397 -14.72 0.18 21.26
CA LEU A 397 -13.57 0.01 20.37
C LEU A 397 -12.48 -0.79 21.06
N SER A 398 -11.59 -1.44 20.31
CA SER A 398 -10.40 -2.03 20.92
C SER A 398 -9.57 -0.94 21.62
N PHE A 399 -9.05 -1.23 22.81
CA PHE A 399 -8.15 -0.31 23.54
C PHE A 399 -6.93 0.12 22.71
N LYS A 400 -6.52 -0.71 21.72
CA LYS A 400 -5.44 -0.41 20.76
C LYS A 400 -5.62 0.94 20.06
N TYR A 401 -6.87 1.42 19.96
CA TYR A 401 -7.16 2.74 19.43
C TYR A 401 -6.49 3.86 20.23
N LEU A 402 -6.42 3.76 21.56
CA LEU A 402 -5.79 4.77 22.43
C LEU A 402 -4.30 4.91 22.15
N GLU A 403 -3.61 3.78 21.96
CA GLU A 403 -2.19 3.77 21.58
C GLU A 403 -1.97 4.47 20.24
N LYS A 404 -2.89 4.31 19.29
CA LYS A 404 -2.80 4.91 17.95
C LYS A 404 -3.14 6.40 17.88
N LEU A 405 -3.67 6.98 18.96
CA LEU A 405 -3.88 8.42 19.07
C LEU A 405 -2.62 9.17 19.52
N LYS A 406 -1.62 8.46 20.04
CA LYS A 406 -0.39 9.03 20.60
C LYS A 406 0.74 9.07 19.57
N PHE A 407 1.71 9.93 19.80
CA PHE A 407 2.96 9.98 19.04
C PHE A 407 4.05 9.14 19.72
N VAL A 408 5.15 8.90 19.01
CA VAL A 408 6.36 8.36 19.63
C VAL A 408 6.86 9.37 20.67
N ASP A 409 7.38 8.87 21.78
CA ASP A 409 7.82 9.61 22.98
C ASP A 409 6.71 10.24 23.83
N ASP A 410 5.44 10.18 23.39
CA ASP A 410 4.31 10.58 24.25
C ASP A 410 4.25 9.72 25.51
N THR A 411 3.94 10.36 26.63
CA THR A 411 3.68 9.65 27.88
C THR A 411 2.29 9.01 27.85
N ILE A 412 2.25 7.72 28.16
CA ILE A 412 1.05 6.93 28.39
C ILE A 412 0.94 6.58 29.87
N THR A 413 -0.28 6.63 30.41
CA THR A 413 -0.57 6.28 31.80
C THR A 413 -1.36 4.98 31.84
N PHE A 414 -0.92 4.01 32.64
CA PHE A 414 -1.59 2.75 32.88
C PHE A 414 -2.10 2.71 34.32
N THR A 415 -3.40 2.49 34.49
CA THR A 415 -3.94 2.00 35.77
C THR A 415 -3.92 0.49 35.70
N ILE A 416 -3.10 -0.15 36.54
CA ILE A 416 -2.96 -1.60 36.57
C ILE A 416 -3.38 -2.15 37.93
N ILE A 417 -3.71 -3.44 37.96
CA ILE A 417 -3.89 -4.21 39.18
C ILE A 417 -2.78 -5.26 39.22
N ARG A 418 -1.94 -5.17 40.24
CA ARG A 418 -0.82 -6.08 40.47
C ARG A 418 -0.97 -6.69 41.86
N GLN A 419 -1.14 -8.01 41.93
CA GLN A 419 -1.36 -8.74 43.19
C GLN A 419 -2.54 -8.17 44.01
N GLY A 420 -3.63 -7.79 43.34
CA GLY A 420 -4.83 -7.20 43.97
C GLY A 420 -4.70 -5.74 44.39
N ARG A 421 -3.57 -5.06 44.12
CA ARG A 421 -3.38 -3.63 44.40
C ARG A 421 -3.42 -2.83 43.11
N GLU A 422 -4.19 -1.75 43.12
CA GLU A 422 -4.21 -0.80 42.02
C GLU A 422 -2.97 0.11 42.05
N LEU A 423 -2.33 0.28 40.91
CA LEU A 423 -1.16 1.12 40.72
C LEU A 423 -1.37 2.00 39.48
N THR A 424 -0.95 3.26 39.56
CA THR A 424 -0.87 4.14 38.39
C THR A 424 0.59 4.25 37.97
N LEU A 425 0.88 3.93 36.72
CA LEU A 425 2.22 3.91 36.17
C LEU A 425 2.27 4.72 34.88
N THR A 426 3.41 5.35 34.59
CA THR A 426 3.61 6.12 33.36
C THR A 426 4.84 5.64 32.59
N SER A 427 4.81 5.74 31.27
CA SER A 427 5.92 5.38 30.40
C SER A 427 5.85 6.16 29.08
N PRO A 428 6.96 6.50 28.42
CA PRO A 428 6.91 6.96 27.04
C PRO A 428 6.62 5.79 26.08
N LEU A 429 6.04 6.10 24.92
CA LEU A 429 5.82 5.14 23.84
C LEU A 429 6.96 5.11 22.83
N ASP A 430 7.30 3.93 22.31
CA ASP A 430 8.33 3.76 21.27
C ASP A 430 7.75 3.16 19.96
N ASN A 431 8.55 3.18 18.89
CA ASN A 431 8.21 2.58 17.60
C ASN A 431 9.17 1.44 17.19
N ASN A 432 9.92 0.87 18.14
CA ASN A 432 11.01 -0.06 17.85
C ASN A 432 10.57 -1.17 16.86
N PRO A 433 11.43 -1.57 15.92
CA PRO A 433 11.08 -2.58 14.93
C PRO A 433 10.72 -3.93 15.58
N THR A 434 10.14 -4.83 14.80
CA THR A 434 10.06 -6.25 15.16
C THR A 434 11.38 -6.90 14.78
N LEU A 435 11.76 -8.01 15.44
CA LEU A 435 12.99 -8.75 15.15
C LEU A 435 13.15 -9.08 13.65
N VAL A 436 12.03 -9.46 13.00
CA VAL A 436 11.95 -9.58 11.53
C VAL A 436 11.07 -8.44 10.99
N PRO A 437 11.65 -7.38 10.41
CA PRO A 437 10.89 -6.21 9.95
C PRO A 437 10.16 -6.45 8.61
N LEU A 438 9.18 -5.60 8.32
CA LEU A 438 8.34 -5.66 7.10
C LEU A 438 9.02 -5.12 5.82
N HIS A 439 10.15 -4.42 5.94
CA HIS A 439 10.86 -3.61 4.90
C HIS A 439 10.06 -2.41 4.35
N SER A 440 10.77 -1.39 3.87
CA SER A 440 10.22 -0.20 3.22
C SER A 440 10.48 -0.25 1.72
N HIS A 441 9.50 0.11 0.90
CA HIS A 441 9.70 0.27 -0.55
C HIS A 441 10.87 1.23 -0.83
N ASP A 442 11.54 1.02 -1.97
CA ASP A 442 12.63 1.88 -2.47
C ASP A 442 13.90 1.96 -1.61
N LYS A 443 14.13 0.98 -0.72
CA LYS A 443 15.41 0.74 -0.05
C LYS A 443 16.04 -0.58 -0.47
N HIS A 444 17.34 -0.58 -0.77
CA HIS A 444 18.08 -1.81 -1.02
C HIS A 444 18.24 -2.63 0.28
N PRO A 445 18.24 -3.98 0.20
CA PRO A 445 18.52 -4.83 1.35
C PRO A 445 19.99 -4.68 1.78
N GLU A 446 20.22 -4.68 3.10
CA GLU A 446 21.57 -4.73 3.67
C GLU A 446 22.16 -6.13 3.46
N TYR A 447 23.37 -6.20 2.90
CA TYR A 447 24.09 -7.44 2.68
C TYR A 447 25.59 -7.26 2.93
N LEU A 448 26.26 -8.37 3.24
CA LEU A 448 27.71 -8.48 3.38
C LEU A 448 28.17 -9.70 2.59
N ILE A 449 29.29 -9.60 1.89
CA ILE A 449 29.91 -10.73 1.18
C ILE A 449 31.28 -10.94 1.79
N TYR A 450 31.58 -12.17 2.21
CA TYR A 450 32.91 -12.56 2.66
C TYR A 450 33.18 -13.99 2.21
N ALA A 451 34.33 -14.21 1.56
CA ALA A 451 34.72 -15.51 1.00
C ALA A 451 33.58 -16.21 0.25
N GLU A 452 32.96 -15.47 -0.69
CA GLU A 452 31.83 -15.89 -1.52
C GLU A 452 30.53 -16.25 -0.80
N THR A 453 30.47 -16.06 0.52
CA THR A 453 29.27 -16.27 1.31
C THR A 453 28.52 -14.95 1.41
N ILE A 454 27.26 -14.92 0.96
CA ILE A 454 26.42 -13.74 1.01
C ILE A 454 25.54 -13.79 2.26
N PHE A 455 25.77 -12.85 3.16
CA PHE A 455 24.98 -12.62 4.35
C PHE A 455 23.97 -11.49 4.10
N THR A 456 22.75 -11.64 4.60
CA THR A 456 21.69 -10.62 4.52
C THR A 456 20.88 -10.61 5.80
N VAL A 457 20.21 -9.48 6.07
CA VAL A 457 19.24 -9.40 7.17
C VAL A 457 17.93 -10.10 6.78
N LEU A 458 17.40 -10.95 7.66
CA LEU A 458 16.07 -11.54 7.51
C LEU A 458 15.00 -10.47 7.62
N THR A 459 14.19 -10.32 6.57
CA THR A 459 13.01 -9.45 6.54
C THR A 459 11.79 -10.24 6.06
N ARG A 460 10.58 -9.70 6.26
CA ARG A 460 9.39 -10.33 5.67
C ARG A 460 9.41 -10.28 4.15
N PHE A 461 10.04 -9.27 3.55
CA PHE A 461 10.22 -9.20 2.11
C PHE A 461 11.14 -10.31 1.58
N TYR A 462 12.20 -10.66 2.33
CA TYR A 462 13.01 -11.84 2.02
C TYR A 462 12.15 -13.11 1.96
N LEU A 463 11.23 -13.28 2.92
CA LEU A 463 10.32 -14.43 2.93
C LEU A 463 9.32 -14.39 1.75
N TYR A 464 8.89 -13.21 1.30
CA TYR A 464 7.99 -13.06 0.15
C TYR A 464 8.60 -13.58 -1.14
N GLU A 465 9.93 -13.67 -1.26
CA GLU A 465 10.56 -14.23 -2.45
C GLU A 465 10.25 -15.72 -2.64
N PHE A 466 9.91 -16.46 -1.57
CA PHE A 466 9.56 -17.88 -1.67
C PHE A 466 8.19 -18.12 -2.35
N SER A 467 7.20 -17.25 -2.16
CA SER A 467 5.85 -17.43 -2.76
C SER A 467 4.93 -16.19 -2.71
N LYS A 468 5.47 -14.97 -2.81
CA LYS A 468 4.73 -13.70 -2.65
C LYS A 468 3.77 -13.76 -1.45
N CYS A 469 2.47 -13.85 -1.70
CA CYS A 469 1.43 -13.87 -0.67
C CYS A 469 1.39 -15.17 0.16
N ASP A 470 1.88 -16.31 -0.34
CA ASP A 470 1.78 -17.63 0.32
C ASP A 470 3.12 -18.07 0.94
N TRP A 471 4.02 -17.13 1.22
CA TRP A 471 5.35 -17.38 1.79
C TRP A 471 5.31 -18.19 3.10
N TYR A 472 4.28 -17.98 3.93
CA TYR A 472 4.12 -18.68 5.21
C TYR A 472 3.86 -20.19 5.05
N ARG A 473 3.63 -20.68 3.81
CA ARG A 473 3.55 -22.11 3.49
C ARG A 473 4.77 -22.65 2.75
N LYS A 474 5.61 -21.76 2.19
CA LYS A 474 6.66 -22.12 1.22
C LYS A 474 8.07 -21.77 1.68
N ALA A 475 8.23 -20.79 2.55
CA ALA A 475 9.51 -20.46 3.15
C ALA A 475 9.95 -21.53 4.17
N PRO A 476 11.24 -21.61 4.53
CA PRO A 476 11.72 -22.52 5.56
C PRO A 476 11.03 -22.30 6.91
N THR A 477 10.60 -23.38 7.56
CA THR A 477 9.79 -23.33 8.79
C THR A 477 10.48 -22.59 9.93
N ASN A 478 11.80 -22.73 10.10
CA ASN A 478 12.56 -22.01 11.12
C ASN A 478 12.54 -20.49 10.90
N LEU A 479 12.65 -20.03 9.65
CA LEU A 479 12.58 -18.61 9.32
C LEU A 479 11.17 -18.05 9.51
N ILE A 480 10.14 -18.84 9.20
CA ILE A 480 8.74 -18.49 9.47
C ILE A 480 8.52 -18.35 10.99
N ASP A 481 9.03 -19.28 11.78
CA ASP A 481 8.91 -19.25 13.24
C ASP A 481 9.57 -17.99 13.84
N LEU A 482 10.77 -17.65 13.37
CA LEU A 482 11.44 -16.40 13.73
C LEU A 482 10.59 -15.16 13.38
N ALA A 483 9.97 -15.14 12.19
CA ALA A 483 9.19 -13.99 11.73
C ALA A 483 7.83 -13.82 12.42
N LEU A 484 7.27 -14.90 12.97
CA LEU A 484 5.93 -14.93 13.56
C LEU A 484 5.93 -14.98 15.08
N ARG A 485 6.95 -15.58 15.70
CA ARG A 485 6.94 -15.91 17.15
C ARG A 485 8.12 -15.36 17.94
N SER A 486 9.20 -14.92 17.29
CA SER A 486 10.37 -14.42 18.01
C SER A 486 10.27 -12.93 18.29
N HIS A 487 10.87 -12.52 19.42
CA HIS A 487 10.82 -11.14 19.92
C HIS A 487 12.20 -10.50 19.92
N LEU A 488 12.22 -9.20 19.66
CA LEU A 488 13.43 -8.39 19.73
C LEU A 488 13.93 -8.33 21.17
N GLN A 489 15.19 -8.71 21.40
CA GLN A 489 15.85 -8.66 22.70
C GLN A 489 16.60 -7.34 22.92
N GLU A 490 17.26 -6.84 21.87
CA GLU A 490 17.97 -5.56 21.86
C GLU A 490 17.54 -4.71 20.65
N ILE A 491 17.53 -3.38 20.79
CA ILE A 491 16.95 -2.45 19.79
C ILE A 491 17.57 -2.62 18.39
N ASN A 492 18.87 -2.90 18.32
CA ASN A 492 19.60 -3.03 17.07
C ASN A 492 19.82 -4.49 16.66
N GLN A 493 19.12 -5.44 17.29
CA GLN A 493 19.27 -6.86 16.98
C GLN A 493 18.68 -7.17 15.59
N GLN A 494 19.43 -7.88 14.77
CA GLN A 494 19.00 -8.39 13.47
C GLN A 494 19.29 -9.89 13.39
N ILE A 495 18.43 -10.61 12.67
CA ILE A 495 18.70 -12.00 12.30
C ILE A 495 19.45 -12.02 10.98
N ILE A 496 20.67 -12.57 10.99
CA ILE A 496 21.49 -12.69 9.79
C ILE A 496 21.31 -14.06 9.17
N ILE A 497 21.12 -14.08 7.86
CA ILE A 497 20.94 -15.29 7.06
C ILE A 497 22.09 -15.41 6.08
N ILE A 498 22.60 -16.62 5.94
CA ILE A 498 23.41 -17.02 4.79
C ILE A 498 22.45 -17.16 3.60
N ASN A 499 22.34 -16.14 2.76
CA ASN A 499 21.42 -16.11 1.64
C ASN A 499 21.80 -17.18 0.59
N GLN A 500 23.06 -17.14 0.18
CA GLN A 500 23.64 -18.08 -0.79
C GLN A 500 25.16 -18.12 -0.63
N ILE A 501 25.77 -19.20 -1.11
CA ILE A 501 27.22 -19.38 -1.20
C ILE A 501 27.55 -19.48 -2.70
N LEU A 502 28.42 -18.61 -3.20
CA LEU A 502 28.90 -18.66 -4.58
C LEU A 502 30.07 -19.66 -4.64
N VAL A 503 30.03 -20.65 -5.53
CA VAL A 503 31.03 -21.73 -5.54
C VAL A 503 32.41 -21.20 -5.93
N ASP A 504 33.43 -21.44 -5.09
CA ASP A 504 34.85 -21.14 -5.32
C ASP A 504 35.73 -22.11 -4.51
N ASP A 505 37.01 -22.22 -4.84
CA ASP A 505 37.98 -23.05 -4.10
C ASP A 505 38.03 -22.71 -2.60
N VAL A 506 37.77 -21.45 -2.21
CA VAL A 506 37.74 -21.02 -0.80
C VAL A 506 36.64 -21.72 0.00
N ASN A 507 35.54 -22.14 -0.64
CA ASN A 507 34.41 -22.80 0.00
C ASN A 507 34.20 -24.24 -0.48
N HIS A 508 35.22 -24.84 -1.11
CA HIS A 508 35.18 -26.22 -1.56
C HIS A 508 34.76 -27.18 -0.43
N GLY A 509 33.69 -27.95 -0.66
CA GLY A 509 33.10 -28.88 0.31
C GLY A 509 31.99 -28.27 1.20
N ILE A 510 31.76 -26.96 1.12
CA ILE A 510 30.60 -26.31 1.75
C ILE A 510 29.42 -26.41 0.77
N THR A 511 28.41 -27.21 1.12
CA THR A 511 27.27 -27.49 0.24
C THR A 511 26.23 -26.36 0.26
N SER A 512 25.30 -26.38 -0.70
CA SER A 512 24.14 -25.49 -0.74
C SER A 512 23.21 -25.64 0.48
N ASP A 513 23.40 -26.67 1.33
CA ASP A 513 22.59 -26.92 2.53
C ASP A 513 22.80 -25.89 3.65
N PHE A 514 23.74 -24.97 3.46
CA PHE A 514 23.96 -23.81 4.33
C PHE A 514 23.21 -22.56 3.86
N ALA A 515 22.64 -22.56 2.65
CA ALA A 515 21.79 -21.47 2.18
C ALA A 515 20.47 -21.42 2.98
N ASN A 516 19.98 -20.21 3.23
CA ASN A 516 18.85 -19.89 4.10
C ASN A 516 19.04 -20.28 5.58
N CYS A 517 20.25 -20.63 6.02
CA CYS A 517 20.52 -20.85 7.43
C CYS A 517 20.74 -19.54 8.18
N VAL A 518 20.28 -19.50 9.44
CA VAL A 518 20.54 -18.39 10.35
C VAL A 518 21.97 -18.49 10.88
N LEU A 519 22.73 -17.42 10.68
CA LEU A 519 24.04 -17.25 11.26
C LEU A 519 23.88 -16.80 12.72
N LYS A 520 24.54 -17.52 13.64
CA LYS A 520 24.45 -17.29 15.08
C LYS A 520 25.72 -16.68 15.65
N THR A 521 26.88 -17.23 15.27
CA THR A 521 28.17 -16.83 15.85
C THR A 521 29.27 -16.68 14.81
N VAL A 522 30.27 -15.88 15.15
CA VAL A 522 31.59 -15.82 14.50
C VAL A 522 32.65 -16.10 15.55
N ASN A 523 33.44 -17.17 15.39
CA ASN A 523 34.42 -17.63 16.39
C ASN A 523 33.83 -17.72 17.80
N ASP A 524 32.63 -18.31 17.90
CA ASP A 524 31.85 -18.47 19.14
C ASP A 524 31.35 -17.16 19.79
N ILE A 525 31.55 -16.00 19.15
CA ILE A 525 30.96 -14.72 19.54
C ILE A 525 29.59 -14.58 18.88
N GLU A 526 28.55 -14.31 19.68
CA GLU A 526 27.19 -14.09 19.19
C GLU A 526 27.09 -12.81 18.34
N ILE A 527 26.43 -12.93 17.19
CA ILE A 527 26.23 -11.82 16.28
C ILE A 527 24.97 -11.07 16.67
N GLN A 528 25.09 -9.75 16.77
CA GLN A 528 23.96 -8.88 17.11
C GLN A 528 23.25 -8.37 15.85
N ASN A 529 24.01 -7.98 14.83
CA ASN A 529 23.51 -7.43 13.58
C ASN A 529 24.56 -7.50 12.47
N ILE A 530 24.19 -7.07 11.26
CA ILE A 530 25.06 -7.19 10.09
C ILE A 530 26.31 -6.31 10.19
N LYS A 531 26.20 -5.18 10.90
CA LYS A 531 27.35 -4.29 11.17
C LYS A 531 28.32 -4.95 12.13
N HIS A 532 27.82 -5.54 13.23
CA HIS A 532 28.65 -6.30 14.17
C HIS A 532 29.32 -7.50 13.47
N LEU A 533 28.62 -8.19 12.56
CA LEU A 533 29.23 -9.23 11.74
C LEU A 533 30.42 -8.69 10.92
N ALA A 534 30.25 -7.55 10.24
CA ALA A 534 31.33 -6.93 9.47
C ALA A 534 32.52 -6.55 10.37
N GLU A 535 32.26 -5.90 11.52
CA GLU A 535 33.28 -5.51 12.49
C GLU A 535 34.06 -6.72 13.03
N LEU A 536 33.40 -7.84 13.31
CA LEU A 536 34.06 -9.09 13.73
C LEU A 536 34.95 -9.68 12.63
N ILE A 537 34.44 -9.73 11.40
CA ILE A 537 35.21 -10.22 10.25
C ILE A 537 36.44 -9.35 10.01
N ASP A 538 36.28 -8.02 9.99
CA ASP A 538 37.38 -7.06 9.80
C ASP A 538 38.43 -7.20 10.90
N LYS A 539 38.00 -7.31 12.16
CA LYS A 539 38.92 -7.48 13.30
C LYS A 539 39.74 -8.75 13.18
N ILE A 540 39.10 -9.90 12.89
CA ILE A 540 39.79 -11.20 12.81
C ILE A 540 40.71 -11.25 11.58
N SER A 541 40.25 -10.70 10.45
CA SER A 541 41.00 -10.69 9.19
C SER A 541 42.26 -9.83 9.23
N ASN A 542 42.32 -8.85 10.14
CA ASN A 542 43.44 -7.92 10.31
C ASN A 542 44.43 -8.33 11.41
N ASP A 543 44.15 -9.35 12.22
CA ASP A 543 44.99 -9.77 13.35
C ASP A 543 46.21 -10.59 12.87
N GLU A 544 45.97 -11.71 12.18
CA GLU A 544 47.01 -12.56 11.60
C GLU A 544 46.53 -13.21 10.28
N ASP A 545 47.42 -13.41 9.30
CA ASP A 545 47.04 -13.95 7.99
C ASP A 545 46.59 -15.43 8.03
N ASP A 546 47.06 -16.21 9.01
CA ASP A 546 46.69 -17.62 9.19
C ASP A 546 45.49 -17.83 10.14
N SER A 547 44.79 -16.75 10.50
CA SER A 547 43.59 -16.82 11.33
C SER A 547 42.41 -17.49 10.59
N TYR A 548 41.51 -18.09 11.37
CA TYR A 548 40.30 -18.75 10.86
C TYR A 548 39.07 -17.98 11.33
N ILE A 549 38.09 -17.91 10.43
CA ILE A 549 36.73 -17.46 10.76
C ILE A 549 35.81 -18.67 10.74
N ARG A 550 35.20 -18.94 11.89
CA ARG A 550 34.19 -19.97 12.12
C ARG A 550 32.81 -19.33 12.20
N PHE A 551 32.03 -19.49 11.14
CA PHE A 551 30.63 -19.09 11.07
C PHE A 551 29.75 -20.20 11.68
N GLY A 552 29.27 -20.00 12.90
CA GLY A 552 28.37 -20.92 13.58
C GLY A 552 26.91 -20.72 13.17
N ILE A 553 26.22 -21.80 12.87
CA ILE A 553 24.78 -21.81 12.54
C ILE A 553 24.01 -22.75 13.50
N GLU A 554 22.71 -22.91 13.28
CA GLU A 554 21.86 -23.76 14.12
C GLU A 554 22.31 -25.25 14.13
N ARG A 555 22.01 -25.94 15.23
CA ARG A 555 22.33 -27.37 15.45
C ARG A 555 23.83 -27.70 15.45
N ASN A 556 24.67 -26.81 15.96
CA ASN A 556 26.13 -26.96 16.05
C ASN A 556 26.83 -27.18 14.70
N ARG A 557 26.16 -26.87 13.59
CA ARG A 557 26.80 -26.82 12.27
C ARG A 557 27.61 -25.53 12.17
N PHE A 558 28.69 -25.56 11.40
CA PHE A 558 29.53 -24.39 11.19
C PHE A 558 30.23 -24.46 9.84
N ILE A 559 30.66 -23.30 9.36
CA ILE A 559 31.56 -23.12 8.22
C ILE A 559 32.87 -22.57 8.77
N VAL A 560 34.02 -23.07 8.31
CA VAL A 560 35.34 -22.52 8.65
C VAL A 560 36.04 -22.05 7.39
N ILE A 561 36.57 -20.83 7.41
CA ILE A 561 37.31 -20.22 6.31
C ILE A 561 38.59 -19.59 6.86
N THR A 562 39.73 -19.86 6.22
CA THR A 562 41.00 -19.17 6.51
C THR A 562 40.99 -17.76 5.93
N CYS A 563 41.41 -16.75 6.71
CA CYS A 563 41.48 -15.35 6.27
C CYS A 563 42.37 -15.18 5.03
N LYS A 564 43.50 -15.89 4.96
CA LYS A 564 44.36 -15.92 3.76
C LYS A 564 43.63 -16.30 2.48
N ARG A 565 42.86 -17.40 2.50
CA ARG A 565 42.11 -17.84 1.30
C ARG A 565 40.93 -16.90 1.00
N ALA A 566 40.29 -16.34 2.01
CA ALA A 566 39.23 -15.34 1.84
C ALA A 566 39.76 -14.10 1.10
N LYS A 567 40.86 -13.49 1.55
CA LYS A 567 41.52 -12.35 0.89
C LYS A 567 41.91 -12.67 -0.56
N GLN A 568 42.40 -13.89 -0.80
CA GLN A 568 42.74 -14.36 -2.16
C GLN A 568 41.51 -14.51 -3.07
N SER A 569 40.37 -14.94 -2.53
CA SER A 569 39.09 -15.02 -3.25
C SER A 569 38.49 -13.63 -3.48
N GLU A 570 38.54 -12.72 -2.52
CA GLU A 570 38.02 -11.34 -2.68
C GLU A 570 38.70 -10.59 -3.83
N ALA A 571 40.00 -10.79 -4.03
CA ALA A 571 40.73 -10.25 -5.19
C ALA A 571 40.22 -10.79 -6.55
N ARG A 572 39.50 -11.93 -6.55
CA ARG A 572 38.81 -12.52 -7.71
C ARG A 572 37.36 -12.03 -7.86
N ILE A 573 36.66 -11.73 -6.76
CA ILE A 573 35.23 -11.32 -6.71
C ILE A 573 34.97 -9.93 -7.32
N LEU A 574 35.91 -8.99 -7.11
CA LEU A 574 35.74 -7.58 -7.54
C LEU A 574 36.15 -7.33 -9.00
N LYS A 575 36.36 -8.39 -9.78
CA LYS A 575 36.48 -8.35 -11.25
C LYS A 575 35.26 -8.99 -11.88
#